data_AF-A0A9R0AR57-F1
#
_entry.id   AF-A0A9R0AR57-F1
#
_cell.length_a   1.000
_cell.length_b   1.000
_cell.length_c   1.000
_cell.angle_alpha   90.00
_cell.angle_beta   90.00
_cell.angle_gamma   90.00
#
_symmetry.space_group_name_H-M   'P 1'
#
loop_
_entity.id
_entity.type
_entity.pdbx_description
1 polymer ?
#
loop_
_entity_poly.entity_id
_entity_poly.type
_entity_poly.pdbx_seq_one_letter_code
_entity_poly.pdbx_strand_id
1 'polypeptide(L)'
;MTNHAIIRNISGSLIGLCLCQFQGQRDVHLDKNFFLTHAQKARSETFVNLREVCTRFKLPPGEYLVVPSTFEPNKDGDFCLRVFSEKQTETLPCDDPVDAELPDETVSDSEVDSGFRGMFVKLAGADMEISAAELTTILNKIIAKRTDIKTDGFSLETCRIMVNLMDDNGNGKLGLGEFATLWKKIQRYLGIYKKNDMDNSGTMSTPELRLALKEAGFTLNNTIFQLLVARYAETDMTLDFDNFVACLMRLEMMFRVFKKLDPHHSGFIELDFVQWLNFTMI
;
A
#
# COMPACT_ATOMS: atom_id res chain seq x y z
N MET A 1 29.25 24.73 -1.45
CA MET A 1 28.26 25.52 -2.22
C MET A 1 27.24 26.04 -1.25
N THR A 2 26.78 27.29 -1.37
CA THR A 2 25.72 27.77 -0.47
C THR A 2 24.36 27.37 -1.02
N ASN A 3 23.63 26.55 -0.28
CA ASN A 3 22.29 26.10 -0.61
C ASN A 3 21.33 26.60 0.47
N HIS A 4 20.15 27.06 0.11
CA HIS A 4 19.07 27.40 1.03
C HIS A 4 17.98 26.35 0.87
N ALA A 5 17.53 25.78 1.97
CA ALA A 5 16.33 24.97 2.00
C ALA A 5 15.27 25.71 2.80
N ILE A 6 14.10 25.86 2.20
CA ILE A 6 12.95 26.54 2.79
C ILE A 6 11.79 25.56 2.84
N ILE A 7 11.28 25.28 4.04
CA ILE A 7 10.01 24.58 4.22
C ILE A 7 8.96 25.58 4.66
N ARG A 8 7.86 25.64 3.92
CA ARG A 8 6.69 26.42 4.30
C ARG A 8 5.59 25.48 4.79
N ASN A 9 5.20 25.62 6.06
CA ASN A 9 4.07 24.92 6.68
C ASN A 9 2.76 25.68 6.42
N ILE A 10 1.68 24.95 6.13
CA ILE A 10 0.32 25.48 5.99
C ILE A 10 -0.52 25.21 7.25
N SER A 11 -0.12 24.28 8.14
CA SER A 11 -0.93 23.76 9.26
C SER A 11 -0.56 24.27 10.67
N GLY A 12 0.46 25.12 10.84
CA GLY A 12 0.79 25.71 12.16
C GLY A 12 1.40 24.73 13.18
N SER A 13 2.11 23.71 12.69
CA SER A 13 2.90 22.75 13.48
C SER A 13 4.37 23.16 13.60
N LEU A 14 5.05 22.65 14.63
CA LEU A 14 6.51 22.72 14.77
C LEU A 14 7.17 21.98 13.60
N ILE A 15 7.84 22.69 12.71
CA ILE A 15 8.48 22.11 11.51
C ILE A 15 10.00 22.28 11.51
N GLY A 16 10.67 21.35 10.84
CA GLY A 16 12.12 21.33 10.66
C GLY A 16 12.54 20.49 9.46
N LEU A 17 13.84 20.47 9.19
CA LEU A 17 14.44 19.66 8.14
C LEU A 17 15.79 19.11 8.55
N CYS A 18 16.14 17.95 8.01
CA CYS A 18 17.49 17.42 8.05
C CYS A 18 18.01 17.09 6.65
N LEU A 19 19.33 17.13 6.50
CA LEU A 19 20.05 16.74 5.29
C LEU A 19 20.96 15.56 5.60
N CYS A 20 20.79 14.47 4.85
CA CYS A 20 21.65 13.30 4.90
C CYS A 20 22.43 13.20 3.58
N GLN A 21 23.70 12.82 3.63
CA GLN A 21 24.43 12.50 2.40
C GLN A 21 23.95 11.14 1.90
N PHE A 22 23.62 11.06 0.62
CA PHE A 22 23.09 9.84 0.02
C PHE A 22 23.55 9.78 -1.43
N GLN A 23 24.05 8.64 -1.89
CA GLN A 23 24.59 8.48 -3.24
C GLN A 23 23.92 7.32 -3.96
N GLY A 24 23.56 7.54 -5.23
CA GLY A 24 23.48 6.46 -6.22
C GLY A 24 22.12 5.82 -6.49
N GLN A 25 21.08 6.04 -5.67
CA GLN A 25 19.73 5.51 -5.96
C GLN A 25 18.68 6.59 -5.73
N ARG A 26 17.88 6.93 -6.75
CA ARG A 26 16.92 8.06 -6.68
C ARG A 26 15.48 7.59 -6.48
N ASP A 27 15.14 6.45 -7.09
CA ASP A 27 13.82 5.83 -6.98
C ASP A 27 13.79 4.85 -5.81
N VAL A 28 13.90 5.38 -4.59
CA VAL A 28 13.86 4.59 -3.36
C VAL A 28 13.31 5.37 -2.19
N HIS A 29 12.43 4.74 -1.43
CA HIS A 29 12.10 5.16 -0.09
C HIS A 29 13.09 4.55 0.92
N LEU A 30 13.83 5.39 1.63
CA LEU A 30 14.83 4.93 2.60
C LEU A 30 14.16 4.45 3.90
N ASP A 31 14.58 3.28 4.37
CA ASP A 31 14.05 2.65 5.57
C ASP A 31 14.65 3.23 6.86
N LYS A 32 14.14 2.76 8.00
CA LYS A 32 14.64 3.13 9.33
C LYS A 32 16.14 2.84 9.49
N ASN A 33 16.66 1.77 8.89
CA ASN A 33 18.05 1.36 9.06
C ASN A 33 19.02 2.36 8.43
N PHE A 34 18.64 2.96 7.29
CA PHE A 34 19.43 4.04 6.69
C PHE A 34 19.65 5.18 7.68
N PHE A 35 18.58 5.71 8.29
CA PHE A 35 18.66 6.85 9.20
C PHE A 35 19.34 6.52 10.54
N LEU A 36 19.33 5.26 10.97
CA LEU A 36 20.08 4.80 12.15
C LEU A 36 21.59 4.70 11.91
N THR A 37 21.99 4.43 10.66
CA THR A 37 23.40 4.20 10.29
C THR A 37 24.07 5.40 9.65
N HIS A 38 23.28 6.36 9.14
CA HIS A 38 23.78 7.56 8.45
C HIS A 38 23.51 8.82 9.27
N ALA A 39 24.59 9.46 9.74
CA ALA A 39 24.48 10.71 10.45
C ALA A 39 24.04 11.86 9.51
N GLN A 40 23.11 12.68 9.99
CA GLN A 40 22.75 13.95 9.35
C GLN A 40 23.99 14.85 9.17
N LYS A 41 24.13 15.43 7.97
CA LYS A 41 25.20 16.38 7.64
C LYS A 41 24.83 17.82 7.98
N ALA A 42 23.54 18.13 7.93
CA ALA A 42 23.01 19.43 8.34
C ALA A 42 21.54 19.29 8.76
N ARG A 43 21.02 20.28 9.47
CA ARG A 43 19.61 20.36 9.90
C ARG A 43 19.20 21.80 10.15
N SER A 44 17.90 22.08 10.18
CA SER A 44 17.39 23.33 10.75
C SER A 44 17.83 23.45 12.22
N GLU A 45 18.14 24.67 12.65
CA GLU A 45 18.67 24.92 14.00
C GLU A 45 17.70 24.46 15.10
N THR A 46 16.41 24.73 14.92
CA THR A 46 15.33 24.34 15.82
C THR A 46 14.08 23.95 15.02
N PHE A 47 13.24 23.11 15.61
CA PHE A 47 11.86 22.96 15.15
C PHE A 47 11.06 24.14 15.69
N VAL A 48 10.45 24.91 14.79
CA VAL A 48 9.75 26.15 15.16
C VAL A 48 8.33 26.15 14.63
N ASN A 49 7.42 26.76 15.38
CA ASN A 49 6.03 26.91 14.98
C ASN A 49 5.90 28.21 14.19
N LEU A 50 6.48 28.20 13.00
CA LEU A 50 6.39 29.29 12.05
C LEU A 50 5.82 28.75 10.74
N ARG A 51 5.17 29.65 9.99
CA ARG A 51 4.72 29.34 8.64
C ARG A 51 5.87 28.92 7.73
N GLU A 52 7.09 29.36 8.00
CA GLU A 52 8.25 29.05 7.17
C GLU A 52 9.51 28.88 8.02
N VAL A 53 10.30 27.86 7.69
CA VAL A 53 11.65 27.62 8.20
C VAL A 53 12.62 27.67 7.03
N CYS A 54 13.54 28.63 7.08
CA CYS A 54 14.57 28.83 6.08
C CYS A 54 15.94 28.62 6.73
N THR A 55 16.73 27.69 6.19
CA THR A 55 18.10 27.46 6.67
C THR A 55 19.07 27.55 5.50
N ARG A 56 20.20 28.24 5.72
CA ARG A 56 21.31 28.33 4.78
C ARG A 56 22.39 27.30 5.16
N PHE A 57 22.82 26.50 4.19
CA PHE A 57 23.83 25.47 4.34
C PHE A 57 25.03 25.71 3.42
N LYS A 58 26.22 25.29 3.87
CA LYS A 58 27.41 25.18 3.03
C LYS A 58 27.91 23.75 3.04
N LEU A 59 27.59 23.00 1.99
CA LEU A 59 27.96 21.59 1.87
C LEU A 59 29.03 21.37 0.79
N PRO A 60 29.87 20.32 0.93
CA PRO A 60 30.70 19.82 -0.16
C PRO A 60 29.86 19.42 -1.38
N PRO A 61 30.45 19.32 -2.58
CA PRO A 61 29.76 18.75 -3.74
C PRO A 61 29.35 17.29 -3.45
N GLY A 62 28.10 16.95 -3.75
CA GLY A 62 27.57 15.61 -3.52
C GLY A 62 26.05 15.57 -3.66
N GLU A 63 25.49 14.38 -3.50
CA GLU A 63 24.07 14.12 -3.47
C GLU A 63 23.58 14.10 -2.01
N TYR A 64 22.43 14.73 -1.76
CA TYR A 64 21.88 14.92 -0.42
C TYR A 64 20.38 14.67 -0.42
N LEU A 65 19.91 13.91 0.55
CA LEU A 65 18.50 13.75 0.87
C LEU A 65 18.07 14.87 1.80
N VAL A 66 16.96 15.54 1.48
CA VAL A 66 16.31 16.52 2.36
C VAL A 66 15.05 15.88 2.93
N VAL A 67 14.98 15.74 4.26
CA VAL A 67 13.80 15.18 4.94
C VAL A 67 13.06 16.29 5.68
N PRO A 68 11.94 16.79 5.13
CA PRO A 68 11.04 17.69 5.84
C PRO A 68 10.19 16.92 6.86
N SER A 69 10.01 17.44 8.08
CA SER A 69 9.11 16.83 9.06
C SER A 69 8.54 17.82 10.06
N THR A 70 7.48 17.41 10.75
CA THR A 70 7.08 18.00 12.03
C THR A 70 7.95 17.45 13.17
N PHE A 71 7.92 18.11 14.32
CA PHE A 71 8.62 17.64 15.52
C PHE A 71 7.97 16.38 16.10
N GLU A 72 6.65 16.44 16.30
CA GLU A 72 5.87 15.29 16.73
C GLU A 72 5.41 14.47 15.51
N PRO A 73 5.36 13.13 15.62
CA PRO A 73 4.75 12.29 14.60
C PRO A 73 3.24 12.52 14.53
N ASN A 74 2.60 12.00 13.47
CA ASN A 74 1.14 11.98 13.28
C ASN A 74 0.51 13.39 13.29
N LYS A 75 1.22 14.36 12.71
CA LYS A 75 0.69 15.71 12.45
C LYS A 75 0.45 15.86 10.96
N ASP A 76 -0.80 16.01 10.60
CA ASP A 76 -1.18 16.29 9.22
C ASP A 76 -0.82 17.72 8.84
N GLY A 77 -0.36 17.90 7.61
CA GLY A 77 -0.03 19.23 7.11
C GLY A 77 0.53 19.21 5.71
N ASP A 78 0.03 20.12 4.89
CA ASP A 78 0.62 20.43 3.61
C ASP A 78 1.87 21.29 3.78
N PHE A 79 2.88 21.05 2.96
CA PHE A 79 4.10 21.83 2.94
C PHE A 79 4.62 22.08 1.53
N CYS A 80 5.45 23.10 1.38
CA CYS A 80 6.21 23.35 0.17
C CYS A 80 7.69 23.45 0.52
N LEU A 81 8.52 22.60 -0.11
CA LEU A 81 9.97 22.66 -0.03
C LEU A 81 10.52 23.42 -1.23
N ARG A 82 11.34 24.45 -0.97
CA ARG A 82 12.06 25.20 -2.01
C ARG A 82 13.55 25.13 -1.74
N VAL A 83 14.33 24.82 -2.76
CA VAL A 83 15.80 24.75 -2.69
C VAL A 83 16.39 25.82 -3.60
N PHE A 84 17.25 26.67 -3.05
CA PHE A 84 17.98 27.70 -3.80
C PHE A 84 19.47 27.45 -3.72
N SER A 85 20.14 27.29 -4.84
CA SER A 85 21.58 27.05 -4.92
C SER A 85 22.28 28.14 -5.72
N GLU A 86 23.51 28.50 -5.33
CA GLU A 86 24.35 29.46 -6.08
C GLU A 86 24.76 28.95 -7.46
N LYS A 87 24.84 27.62 -7.62
CA LYS A 87 25.17 26.93 -8.87
C LYS A 87 24.00 26.07 -9.31
N GLN A 88 23.97 25.68 -10.57
CA GLN A 88 22.97 24.73 -11.08
C GLN A 88 22.94 23.47 -10.20
N THR A 89 21.73 23.10 -9.77
CA THR A 89 21.46 21.90 -8.97
C THR A 89 20.21 21.23 -9.52
N GLU A 90 20.13 19.92 -9.35
CA GLU A 90 18.95 19.13 -9.69
C GLU A 90 18.25 18.74 -8.38
N THR A 91 16.93 18.90 -8.33
CA THR A 91 16.11 18.51 -7.19
C THR A 91 14.99 17.61 -7.66
N LEU A 92 14.94 16.41 -7.13
CA LEU A 92 13.94 15.40 -7.48
C LEU A 92 13.34 14.82 -6.19
N PRO A 93 12.06 14.42 -6.20
CA PRO A 93 11.51 13.55 -5.17
C PRO A 93 12.33 12.25 -5.08
N CYS A 94 12.55 11.74 -3.87
CA CYS A 94 13.18 10.46 -3.61
C CYS A 94 12.13 9.54 -2.99
N ASP A 95 11.55 8.68 -3.81
CA ASP A 95 10.44 7.82 -3.40
C ASP A 95 10.43 6.53 -4.24
N ASP A 96 9.71 5.53 -3.77
CA ASP A 96 9.58 4.25 -4.47
C ASP A 96 8.78 4.43 -5.79
N PRO A 97 9.14 3.71 -6.87
CA PRO A 97 8.34 3.67 -8.08
C PRO A 97 6.98 3.02 -7.81
N VAL A 98 6.04 3.16 -8.74
CA VAL A 98 4.73 2.49 -8.65
C VAL A 98 4.74 1.27 -9.55
N ASP A 99 4.79 0.08 -8.97
CA ASP A 99 4.72 -1.19 -9.70
C ASP A 99 4.18 -2.33 -8.82
N ALA A 100 3.80 -3.43 -9.46
CA ALA A 100 3.34 -4.65 -8.81
C ALA A 100 3.88 -5.89 -9.53
N GLU A 101 4.70 -6.68 -8.81
CA GLU A 101 5.20 -7.99 -9.21
C GLU A 101 4.51 -9.06 -8.36
N LEU A 102 3.36 -9.53 -8.83
CA LEU A 102 2.54 -10.51 -8.11
C LEU A 102 2.79 -11.90 -8.70
N PRO A 103 3.00 -12.93 -7.86
CA PRO A 103 3.18 -14.28 -8.38
C PRO A 103 1.87 -14.79 -8.97
N ASP A 104 1.99 -15.58 -10.04
CA ASP A 104 0.86 -16.28 -10.60
C ASP A 104 0.46 -17.44 -9.67
N GLU A 105 -0.75 -17.33 -9.15
CA GLU A 105 -1.32 -18.26 -8.19
C GLU A 105 -2.60 -18.89 -8.69
N THR A 106 -2.92 -18.74 -9.99
CA THR A 106 -4.12 -19.36 -10.56
C THR A 106 -4.09 -20.87 -10.35
N VAL A 107 -5.21 -21.39 -9.87
CA VAL A 107 -5.44 -22.81 -9.65
C VAL A 107 -6.56 -23.24 -10.58
N SER A 108 -6.24 -24.15 -11.51
CA SER A 108 -7.24 -24.77 -12.36
C SER A 108 -8.07 -25.81 -11.59
N ASP A 109 -9.29 -26.08 -12.04
CA ASP A 109 -10.16 -27.10 -11.45
C ASP A 109 -9.50 -28.48 -11.32
N SER A 110 -8.59 -28.83 -12.25
CA SER A 110 -7.85 -30.09 -12.26
C SER A 110 -6.78 -30.19 -11.17
N GLU A 111 -6.27 -29.05 -10.68
CA GLU A 111 -5.22 -29.00 -9.66
C GLU A 111 -5.80 -29.00 -8.24
N VAL A 112 -7.11 -28.82 -8.11
CA VAL A 112 -7.79 -28.79 -6.82
C VAL A 112 -7.85 -30.20 -6.22
N ASP A 113 -7.34 -30.35 -5.00
CA ASP A 113 -7.36 -31.62 -4.30
C ASP A 113 -8.79 -32.05 -3.91
N SER A 114 -8.97 -33.35 -3.71
CA SER A 114 -10.28 -33.94 -3.41
C SER A 114 -10.87 -33.46 -2.08
N GLY A 115 -10.02 -33.09 -1.11
CA GLY A 115 -10.44 -32.53 0.18
C GLY A 115 -11.02 -31.14 0.02
N PHE A 116 -10.31 -30.24 -0.68
CA PHE A 116 -10.79 -28.89 -0.97
C PHE A 116 -12.06 -28.93 -1.84
N ARG A 117 -12.11 -29.80 -2.84
CA ARG A 117 -13.32 -30.00 -3.66
C ARG A 117 -14.51 -30.48 -2.83
N GLY A 118 -14.29 -31.39 -1.89
CA GLY A 118 -15.32 -31.84 -0.96
C GLY A 118 -15.80 -30.75 0.00
N MET A 119 -14.92 -29.82 0.37
CA MET A 119 -15.29 -28.62 1.13
C MET A 119 -16.11 -27.66 0.26
N PHE A 120 -15.66 -27.36 -0.97
CA PHE A 120 -16.36 -26.50 -1.92
C PHE A 120 -17.78 -27.00 -2.16
N VAL A 121 -18.00 -28.28 -2.47
CA VAL A 121 -19.34 -28.85 -2.73
C VAL A 121 -20.29 -28.74 -1.54
N LYS A 122 -19.76 -28.72 -0.30
CA LYS A 122 -20.59 -28.52 0.90
C LYS A 122 -21.00 -27.07 1.12
N LEU A 123 -20.28 -26.15 0.48
CA LEU A 123 -20.41 -24.70 0.67
C LEU A 123 -21.12 -24.04 -0.50
N ALA A 124 -20.76 -24.45 -1.73
CA ALA A 124 -21.44 -24.11 -2.95
C ALA A 124 -22.81 -24.82 -2.97
N GLY A 125 -23.85 -24.07 -3.31
CA GLY A 125 -25.21 -24.57 -3.32
C GLY A 125 -25.47 -25.55 -4.47
N ALA A 126 -26.74 -25.65 -4.88
CA ALA A 126 -27.12 -26.49 -6.02
C ALA A 126 -26.55 -26.02 -7.36
N ASP A 127 -26.16 -24.75 -7.44
CA ASP A 127 -25.56 -24.10 -8.61
C ASP A 127 -24.05 -24.32 -8.75
N MET A 128 -23.39 -24.92 -7.74
CA MET A 128 -21.94 -25.16 -7.73
C MET A 128 -21.11 -23.88 -7.91
N GLU A 129 -21.64 -22.76 -7.43
CA GLU A 129 -20.99 -21.44 -7.44
C GLU A 129 -21.08 -20.83 -6.03
N ILE A 130 -20.19 -19.88 -5.72
CA ILE A 130 -20.18 -19.17 -4.43
C ILE A 130 -20.37 -17.68 -4.69
N SER A 131 -21.48 -17.12 -4.21
CA SER A 131 -21.74 -15.68 -4.21
C SER A 131 -20.95 -14.95 -3.13
N ALA A 132 -20.84 -13.62 -3.23
CA ALA A 132 -20.19 -12.80 -2.21
C ALA A 132 -20.80 -13.00 -0.80
N ALA A 133 -22.11 -13.17 -0.67
CA ALA A 133 -22.78 -13.36 0.61
C ALA A 133 -22.48 -14.75 1.23
N GLU A 134 -22.42 -15.78 0.39
CA GLU A 134 -21.99 -17.12 0.82
C GLU A 134 -20.52 -17.09 1.22
N LEU A 135 -19.67 -16.44 0.43
CA LEU A 135 -18.26 -16.23 0.73
C LEU A 135 -18.06 -15.56 2.10
N THR A 136 -18.80 -14.50 2.41
CA THR A 136 -18.77 -13.85 3.73
C THR A 136 -19.06 -14.84 4.85
N THR A 137 -20.14 -15.63 4.69
CA THR A 137 -20.54 -16.64 5.69
C THR A 137 -19.47 -17.71 5.87
N ILE A 138 -18.86 -18.16 4.77
CA ILE A 138 -17.81 -19.18 4.76
C ILE A 138 -16.56 -18.67 5.48
N LEU A 139 -16.03 -17.53 5.05
CA LEU A 139 -14.77 -17.01 5.57
C LEU A 139 -14.90 -16.63 7.04
N ASN A 140 -16.03 -16.06 7.46
CA ASN A 140 -16.24 -15.68 8.86
C ASN A 140 -16.38 -16.88 9.79
N LYS A 141 -16.94 -18.00 9.32
CA LYS A 141 -16.92 -19.27 10.07
C LYS A 141 -15.50 -19.80 10.29
N ILE A 142 -14.58 -19.53 9.38
CA ILE A 142 -13.18 -19.96 9.49
C ILE A 142 -12.39 -19.00 10.38
N ILE A 143 -12.56 -17.70 10.19
CA ILE A 143 -11.93 -16.65 11.02
C ILE A 143 -12.38 -16.75 12.48
N ALA A 144 -13.66 -17.02 12.76
CA ALA A 144 -14.16 -17.13 14.12
C ALA A 144 -13.48 -18.24 14.96
N LYS A 145 -12.79 -19.20 14.31
CA LYS A 145 -12.01 -20.25 14.97
C LYS A 145 -10.55 -19.84 15.25
N ARG A 146 -10.13 -18.69 14.74
CA ARG A 146 -8.78 -18.16 14.88
C ARG A 146 -8.73 -17.16 16.03
N THR A 147 -7.68 -17.29 16.85
CA THR A 147 -7.38 -16.37 17.96
C THR A 147 -6.09 -15.59 17.71
N ASP A 148 -5.43 -15.84 16.58
CA ASP A 148 -4.12 -15.30 16.20
C ASP A 148 -4.22 -14.02 15.36
N ILE A 149 -5.44 -13.53 15.08
CA ILE A 149 -5.72 -12.28 14.39
C ILE A 149 -6.86 -11.55 15.09
N LYS A 150 -6.81 -10.21 15.13
CA LYS A 150 -7.88 -9.38 15.67
C LYS A 150 -8.68 -8.81 14.50
N THR A 151 -9.91 -9.29 14.32
CA THR A 151 -10.83 -8.82 13.26
C THR A 151 -12.25 -9.21 13.62
N ASP A 152 -13.22 -8.44 13.13
CA ASP A 152 -14.66 -8.74 13.24
C ASP A 152 -15.13 -9.72 12.14
N GLY A 153 -14.19 -10.19 11.30
CA GLY A 153 -14.45 -11.00 10.12
C GLY A 153 -14.50 -10.14 8.86
N PHE A 154 -14.57 -10.82 7.71
CA PHE A 154 -14.72 -10.15 6.43
C PHE A 154 -16.10 -9.51 6.30
N SER A 155 -16.12 -8.25 5.88
CA SER A 155 -17.33 -7.57 5.46
C SER A 155 -17.86 -8.10 4.12
N LEU A 156 -19.15 -7.86 3.84
CA LEU A 156 -19.73 -8.17 2.53
C LEU A 156 -19.04 -7.41 1.40
N GLU A 157 -18.58 -6.19 1.68
CA GLU A 157 -17.90 -5.35 0.69
C GLU A 157 -16.55 -5.93 0.30
N THR A 158 -15.75 -6.38 1.28
CA THR A 158 -14.50 -7.09 1.00
C THR A 158 -14.76 -8.36 0.21
N CYS A 159 -15.79 -9.13 0.55
CA CYS A 159 -16.15 -10.32 -0.23
C CYS A 159 -16.58 -9.99 -1.66
N ARG A 160 -17.22 -8.85 -1.92
CA ARG A 160 -17.51 -8.39 -3.29
C ARG A 160 -16.23 -8.05 -4.05
N ILE A 161 -15.29 -7.34 -3.43
CA ILE A 161 -13.97 -7.06 -4.02
C ILE A 161 -13.25 -8.37 -4.36
N MET A 162 -13.29 -9.36 -3.47
CA MET A 162 -12.71 -10.68 -3.71
C MET A 162 -13.35 -11.37 -4.91
N VAL A 163 -14.68 -11.36 -5.00
CA VAL A 163 -15.40 -11.95 -6.13
C VAL A 163 -15.04 -11.23 -7.43
N ASN A 164 -15.10 -9.90 -7.45
CA ASN A 164 -14.81 -9.10 -8.64
C ASN A 164 -13.38 -9.28 -9.17
N LEU A 165 -12.41 -9.56 -8.29
CA LEU A 165 -11.04 -9.84 -8.72
C LEU A 165 -10.89 -11.24 -9.36
N MET A 166 -11.68 -12.22 -8.91
CA MET A 166 -11.53 -13.64 -9.25
C MET A 166 -12.51 -14.12 -10.32
N ASP A 167 -13.63 -13.42 -10.50
CA ASP A 167 -14.66 -13.74 -11.47
C ASP A 167 -14.20 -13.43 -12.89
N ASP A 168 -13.49 -14.39 -13.50
CA ASP A 168 -12.99 -14.27 -14.88
C ASP A 168 -14.12 -14.43 -15.91
N ASN A 169 -15.26 -15.02 -15.50
CA ASN A 169 -16.37 -15.37 -16.38
C ASN A 169 -17.51 -14.33 -16.38
N GLY A 170 -17.53 -13.43 -15.39
CA GLY A 170 -18.44 -12.29 -15.28
C GLY A 170 -19.84 -12.62 -14.75
N ASN A 171 -20.03 -13.77 -14.09
CA ASN A 171 -21.33 -14.19 -13.54
C ASN A 171 -21.60 -13.62 -12.12
N GLY A 172 -20.63 -12.93 -11.52
CA GLY A 172 -20.70 -12.36 -10.17
C GLY A 172 -20.57 -13.39 -9.04
N LYS A 173 -20.02 -14.57 -9.33
CA LYS A 173 -19.83 -15.69 -8.39
C LYS A 173 -18.54 -16.44 -8.68
N LEU A 174 -18.17 -17.35 -7.78
CA LEU A 174 -16.92 -18.11 -7.86
C LEU A 174 -17.16 -19.59 -8.13
N GLY A 175 -16.56 -20.09 -9.20
CA GLY A 175 -16.37 -21.51 -9.45
C GLY A 175 -15.27 -22.14 -8.57
N LEU A 176 -15.00 -23.42 -8.79
CA LEU A 176 -14.07 -24.20 -7.97
C LEU A 176 -12.63 -23.67 -8.03
N GLY A 177 -12.07 -23.51 -9.24
CA GLY A 177 -10.71 -23.00 -9.45
C GLY A 177 -10.54 -21.55 -9.02
N GLU A 178 -11.53 -20.70 -9.28
CA GLU A 178 -11.56 -19.29 -8.83
C GLU A 178 -11.55 -19.22 -7.29
N PHE A 179 -12.40 -20.01 -6.62
CA PHE A 179 -12.41 -20.09 -5.16
C PHE A 179 -11.12 -20.69 -4.58
N ALA A 180 -10.53 -21.70 -5.23
CA ALA A 180 -9.24 -22.26 -4.81
C ALA A 180 -8.10 -21.24 -4.92
N THR A 181 -8.07 -20.48 -6.02
CA THR A 181 -7.13 -19.38 -6.25
C THR A 181 -7.30 -18.30 -5.17
N LEU A 182 -8.53 -17.87 -4.91
CA LEU A 182 -8.85 -16.91 -3.86
C LEU A 182 -8.38 -17.39 -2.49
N TRP A 183 -8.65 -18.66 -2.16
CA TRP A 183 -8.28 -19.23 -0.88
C TRP A 183 -6.76 -19.23 -0.69
N LYS A 184 -6.00 -19.61 -1.73
CA LYS A 184 -4.53 -19.57 -1.72
C LYS A 184 -4.00 -18.15 -1.49
N LYS A 185 -4.59 -17.15 -2.16
CA LYS A 185 -4.28 -15.72 -1.94
C LYS A 185 -4.54 -15.28 -0.50
N ILE A 186 -5.72 -15.61 0.05
CA ILE A 186 -6.06 -15.27 1.44
C ILE A 186 -5.07 -15.91 2.42
N GLN A 187 -4.67 -17.18 2.21
CA GLN A 187 -3.67 -17.83 3.07
C GLN A 187 -2.30 -17.15 2.97
N ARG A 188 -1.87 -16.72 1.77
CA ARG A 188 -0.64 -15.95 1.60
C ARG A 188 -0.72 -14.61 2.34
N TYR A 189 -1.79 -13.84 2.14
CA TYR A 189 -1.97 -12.56 2.81
C TYR A 189 -2.03 -12.70 4.32
N LEU A 190 -2.63 -13.77 4.83
CA LEU A 190 -2.59 -14.08 6.26
C LEU A 190 -1.16 -14.35 6.75
N GLY A 191 -0.35 -15.06 5.97
CA GLY A 191 1.07 -15.26 6.27
C GLY A 191 1.85 -13.95 6.33
N ILE A 192 1.65 -13.07 5.35
CA ILE A 192 2.28 -11.74 5.30
C ILE A 192 1.83 -10.87 6.48
N TYR A 193 0.53 -10.84 6.75
CA TYR A 193 -0.07 -10.07 7.84
C TYR A 193 0.55 -10.43 9.17
N LYS A 194 0.56 -11.73 9.50
CA LYS A 194 1.13 -12.22 10.77
C LYS A 194 2.64 -12.01 10.88
N LYS A 195 3.36 -12.08 9.77
CA LYS A 195 4.82 -11.89 9.77
C LYS A 195 5.18 -10.42 10.01
N ASN A 196 4.36 -9.49 9.53
CA ASN A 196 4.61 -8.06 9.61
C ASN A 196 3.93 -7.38 10.82
N ASP A 197 3.03 -8.07 11.54
CA ASP A 197 2.56 -7.68 12.88
C ASP A 197 3.70 -7.87 13.91
N MET A 198 4.66 -6.95 13.90
CA MET A 198 5.91 -7.06 14.66
C MET A 198 5.69 -6.84 16.15
N ASP A 199 4.67 -6.06 16.51
CA ASP A 199 4.29 -5.81 17.89
C ASP A 199 3.28 -6.83 18.46
N ASN A 200 2.79 -7.76 17.63
CA ASN A 200 1.79 -8.78 17.97
C ASN A 200 0.50 -8.15 18.52
N SER A 201 0.13 -6.97 18.03
CA SER A 201 -1.11 -6.30 18.41
C SER A 201 -2.35 -6.99 17.82
N GLY A 202 -2.16 -7.84 16.80
CA GLY A 202 -3.23 -8.45 16.01
C GLY A 202 -3.79 -7.51 14.93
N THR A 203 -3.28 -6.29 14.86
CA THR A 203 -3.61 -5.21 13.91
C THR A 203 -2.33 -4.75 13.22
N MET A 204 -2.46 -4.10 12.06
CA MET A 204 -1.31 -3.63 11.30
C MET A 204 -1.19 -2.12 11.37
N SER A 205 -0.11 -1.61 11.94
CA SER A 205 0.20 -0.18 11.93
C SER A 205 0.63 0.30 10.55
N THR A 206 0.62 1.63 10.34
CA THR A 206 1.06 2.23 9.07
C THR A 206 2.50 1.82 8.65
N PRO A 207 3.52 1.81 9.53
CA PRO A 207 4.86 1.33 9.15
C PRO A 207 4.88 -0.16 8.74
N GLU A 208 4.11 -1.00 9.42
CA GLU A 208 4.01 -2.43 9.11
C GLU A 208 3.31 -2.67 7.78
N LEU A 209 2.26 -1.89 7.47
CA LEU A 209 1.58 -1.92 6.18
C LEU A 209 2.53 -1.67 5.01
N ARG A 210 3.47 -0.73 5.15
CA ARG A 210 4.46 -0.44 4.10
C ARG A 210 5.35 -1.65 3.82
N LEU A 211 5.79 -2.35 4.87
CA LEU A 211 6.58 -3.57 4.73
C LEU A 211 5.75 -4.71 4.13
N ALA A 212 4.51 -4.87 4.59
CA ALA A 212 3.60 -5.90 4.12
C ALA A 212 3.23 -5.72 2.63
N LEU A 213 3.01 -4.48 2.17
CA LEU A 213 2.77 -4.18 0.75
C LEU A 213 3.96 -4.60 -0.12
N LYS A 214 5.18 -4.27 0.32
CA LYS A 214 6.42 -4.65 -0.37
C LYS A 214 6.59 -6.17 -0.42
N GLU A 215 6.31 -6.86 0.68
CA GLU A 215 6.35 -8.33 0.73
C GLU A 215 5.24 -8.97 -0.13
N ALA A 216 4.09 -8.33 -0.26
CA ALA A 216 3.01 -8.76 -1.14
C ALA A 216 3.32 -8.51 -2.63
N GLY A 217 4.44 -7.86 -2.96
CA GLY A 217 4.88 -7.59 -4.34
C GLY A 217 4.51 -6.20 -4.86
N PHE A 218 4.02 -5.30 -4.02
CA PHE A 218 3.68 -3.93 -4.40
C PHE A 218 4.77 -2.94 -4.00
N THR A 219 5.20 -2.13 -4.96
CA THR A 219 6.09 -0.99 -4.72
C THR A 219 5.27 0.26 -5.03
N LEU A 220 5.14 1.17 -4.06
CA LEU A 220 4.24 2.32 -4.15
C LEU A 220 4.94 3.57 -3.63
N ASN A 221 4.72 4.68 -4.33
CA ASN A 221 5.10 6.00 -3.82
C ASN A 221 4.25 6.39 -2.59
N ASN A 222 4.72 7.40 -1.88
CA ASN A 222 4.12 7.88 -0.65
C ASN A 222 2.71 8.47 -0.86
N THR A 223 2.44 9.07 -2.03
CA THR A 223 1.11 9.62 -2.35
C THR A 223 0.05 8.52 -2.39
N ILE A 224 0.30 7.43 -3.14
CA ILE A 224 -0.64 6.30 -3.22
C ILE A 224 -0.73 5.61 -1.85
N PHE A 225 0.40 5.43 -1.17
CA PHE A 225 0.42 4.84 0.16
C PHE A 225 -0.47 5.61 1.15
N GLN A 226 -0.40 6.94 1.17
CA GLN A 226 -1.25 7.78 2.01
C GLN A 226 -2.74 7.64 1.67
N LEU A 227 -3.09 7.50 0.38
CA LEU A 227 -4.47 7.24 -0.03
C LEU A 227 -4.98 5.88 0.47
N LEU A 228 -4.14 4.85 0.45
CA LEU A 228 -4.49 3.53 0.98
C LEU A 228 -4.72 3.60 2.49
N VAL A 229 -3.82 4.25 3.23
CA VAL A 229 -3.98 4.46 4.68
C VAL A 229 -5.26 5.23 4.97
N ALA A 230 -5.51 6.35 4.29
CA ALA A 230 -6.72 7.15 4.49
C ALA A 230 -8.02 6.40 4.15
N ARG A 231 -7.96 5.39 3.28
CA ARG A 231 -9.13 4.63 2.84
C ARG A 231 -9.43 3.40 3.69
N TYR A 232 -8.39 2.71 4.17
CA TYR A 232 -8.51 1.39 4.79
C TYR A 232 -8.08 1.37 6.26
N ALA A 233 -7.34 2.38 6.75
CA ALA A 233 -7.01 2.45 8.17
C ALA A 233 -8.21 2.93 8.98
N GLU A 234 -8.32 2.39 10.19
CA GLU A 234 -9.24 2.83 11.21
C GLU A 234 -8.78 4.16 11.82
N THR A 235 -9.63 4.74 12.68
CA THR A 235 -9.35 6.04 13.33
C THR A 235 -8.07 6.09 14.16
N ASP A 236 -7.53 4.94 14.56
CA ASP A 236 -6.28 4.81 15.30
C ASP A 236 -5.05 4.56 14.41
N MET A 237 -5.19 4.69 13.08
CA MET A 237 -4.15 4.47 12.07
C MET A 237 -3.67 3.01 11.97
N THR A 238 -4.50 2.07 12.43
CA THR A 238 -4.28 0.63 12.27
C THR A 238 -5.22 0.04 11.23
N LEU A 239 -4.83 -1.09 10.64
CA LEU A 239 -5.65 -1.88 9.73
C LEU A 239 -5.87 -3.25 10.37
N ASP A 240 -7.11 -3.70 10.42
CA ASP A 240 -7.41 -5.09 10.74
C ASP A 240 -7.23 -6.00 9.51
N PHE A 241 -7.44 -7.30 9.69
CA PHE A 241 -7.23 -8.26 8.61
C PHE A 241 -8.23 -8.09 7.45
N ASP A 242 -9.48 -7.71 7.71
CA ASP A 242 -10.48 -7.46 6.66
C ASP A 242 -10.01 -6.32 5.74
N ASN A 243 -9.70 -5.16 6.33
CA ASN A 243 -9.25 -3.98 5.61
C ASN A 243 -7.93 -4.21 4.87
N PHE A 244 -6.99 -4.97 5.47
CA PHE A 244 -5.73 -5.32 4.80
C PHE A 244 -5.96 -6.14 3.52
N VAL A 245 -6.82 -7.17 3.59
CA VAL A 245 -7.12 -8.00 2.41
C VAL A 245 -7.91 -7.21 1.36
N ALA A 246 -8.89 -6.40 1.79
CA ALA A 246 -9.63 -5.52 0.88
C ALA A 246 -8.69 -4.57 0.12
N CYS A 247 -7.72 -3.98 0.82
CA CYS A 247 -6.70 -3.12 0.25
C CYS A 247 -5.87 -3.84 -0.82
N LEU A 248 -5.29 -5.00 -0.50
CA LEU A 248 -4.45 -5.76 -1.43
C LEU A 248 -5.22 -6.26 -2.66
N MET A 249 -6.44 -6.78 -2.45
CA MET A 249 -7.27 -7.30 -3.54
C MET A 249 -7.70 -6.18 -4.48
N ARG A 250 -8.13 -5.03 -3.94
CA ARG A 250 -8.48 -3.87 -4.77
C ARG A 250 -7.27 -3.31 -5.50
N LEU A 251 -6.11 -3.25 -4.85
CA LEU A 251 -4.88 -2.78 -5.49
C LEU A 251 -4.46 -3.72 -6.63
N GLU A 252 -4.45 -5.03 -6.40
CA GLU A 252 -4.19 -6.04 -7.44
C GLU A 252 -5.14 -5.87 -8.63
N MET A 253 -6.43 -5.68 -8.36
CA MET A 253 -7.43 -5.46 -9.40
C MET A 253 -7.08 -4.26 -10.29
N MET A 254 -6.75 -3.12 -9.68
CA MET A 254 -6.41 -1.90 -10.41
C MET A 254 -5.14 -2.08 -11.26
N PHE A 255 -4.11 -2.76 -10.73
CA PHE A 255 -2.91 -3.09 -11.49
C PHE A 255 -3.21 -4.03 -12.67
N ARG A 256 -4.02 -5.07 -12.46
CA ARG A 256 -4.41 -6.01 -13.53
C ARG A 256 -5.18 -5.30 -14.65
N VAL A 257 -6.17 -4.50 -14.29
CA VAL A 257 -6.98 -3.73 -15.26
C VAL A 257 -6.09 -2.77 -16.05
N PHE A 258 -5.23 -2.01 -15.38
CA PHE A 258 -4.33 -1.08 -16.05
C PHE A 258 -3.35 -1.79 -16.99
N LYS A 259 -2.66 -2.84 -16.51
CA LYS A 259 -1.70 -3.61 -17.33
C LYS A 259 -2.37 -4.28 -18.54
N LYS A 260 -3.63 -4.69 -18.42
CA LYS A 260 -4.43 -5.24 -19.54
C LYS A 260 -4.76 -4.18 -20.60
N LEU A 261 -4.95 -2.93 -20.19
CA LEU A 261 -5.29 -1.80 -21.07
C LEU A 261 -4.04 -1.11 -21.67
N ASP A 262 -2.87 -1.29 -21.07
CA ASP A 262 -1.58 -0.77 -21.55
C ASP A 262 -0.65 -1.91 -22.02
N PRO A 263 -0.98 -2.64 -23.11
CA PRO A 263 -0.17 -3.77 -23.60
C PRO A 263 1.21 -3.34 -24.12
N HIS A 264 1.43 -2.05 -24.35
CA HIS A 264 2.69 -1.50 -24.84
C HIS A 264 3.55 -0.91 -23.73
N HIS A 265 3.12 -0.99 -22.47
CA HIS A 265 3.83 -0.44 -21.30
C HIS A 265 4.21 1.04 -21.49
N SER A 266 3.29 1.82 -22.05
CA SER A 266 3.47 3.25 -22.27
C SER A 266 3.37 4.07 -20.98
N GLY A 267 2.74 3.51 -19.94
CA GLY A 267 2.44 4.18 -18.68
C GLY A 267 1.17 5.03 -18.71
N PHE A 268 0.42 5.01 -19.81
CA PHE A 268 -0.82 5.77 -19.98
C PHE A 268 -1.91 4.91 -20.63
N ILE A 269 -3.17 5.18 -20.29
CA ILE A 269 -4.34 4.57 -20.93
C ILE A 269 -5.30 5.67 -21.37
N GLU A 270 -5.99 5.46 -22.49
CA GLU A 270 -7.05 6.35 -22.98
C GLU A 270 -8.40 5.65 -22.77
N LEU A 271 -9.31 6.32 -22.08
CA LEU A 271 -10.65 5.82 -21.78
C LEU A 271 -11.68 6.86 -22.21
N ASP A 272 -12.74 6.42 -22.87
CA ASP A 272 -13.94 7.23 -23.02
C ASP A 272 -14.73 7.29 -21.70
N PHE A 273 -15.76 8.14 -21.65
CA PHE A 273 -16.56 8.34 -20.45
C PHE A 273 -17.30 7.08 -19.99
N VAL A 274 -17.78 6.24 -20.92
CA VAL A 274 -18.52 5.02 -20.59
C VAL A 274 -17.57 3.94 -20.07
N GLN A 275 -16.42 3.79 -20.71
CA GLN A 275 -15.36 2.91 -20.26
C GLN A 275 -14.89 3.30 -18.85
N TRP A 276 -14.64 4.59 -18.61
CA TRP A 276 -14.28 5.10 -17.28
C TRP A 276 -15.34 4.73 -16.23
N LEU A 277 -16.62 4.99 -16.50
CA LEU A 277 -17.70 4.64 -15.57
C LEU A 277 -17.74 3.14 -15.29
N ASN A 278 -17.64 2.30 -16.33
CA ASN A 278 -17.62 0.86 -16.16
C ASN A 278 -16.45 0.43 -15.26
N PHE A 279 -15.24 0.95 -15.45
CA PHE A 279 -14.10 0.56 -14.61
C PHE A 279 -14.19 1.03 -13.17
N THR A 280 -14.75 2.22 -12.92
CA THR A 280 -14.87 2.76 -11.55
C THR A 280 -15.94 2.09 -10.69
N MET A 281 -16.90 1.41 -11.33
CA MET A 281 -18.05 0.78 -10.69
C MET A 281 -17.87 -0.72 -10.42
N ILE A 282 -16.80 -1.32 -10.95
CA ILE A 282 -16.42 -2.71 -10.63
C ILE A 282 -15.69 -2.74 -9.27
#